data_AF-A0A2R6E6P5-F1
#
_entry.id   AF-A0A2R6E6P5-F1
#
_cell.length_a   1.000
_cell.length_b   1.000
_cell.length_c   1.000
_cell.angle_alpha   90.00
_cell.angle_beta   90.00
_cell.angle_gamma   90.00
#
_symmetry.space_group_name_H-M   'P 1'
#
loop_
_entity.id
_entity.type
_entity.pdbx_description
1 polymer ?
#
loop_
_entity_poly.entity_id
_entity_poly.type
_entity_poly.pdbx_seq_one_letter_code
_entity_poly.pdbx_strand_id
1 'polypeptide(L)' 'MHVSKSIRLSEEAYERLAAHKREDETFSDVVLRLAGERSLLELAGLLSDEEADELRTAVAERRERRQSSLDETAEEMRGQ' A
#
# COMPACT_ATOMS: atom_id res chain seq x y z
N MET A 1 -7.61 10.87 29.84
CA MET A 1 -8.94 10.38 29.41
C MET A 1 -8.76 9.81 28.01
N HIS A 2 -8.83 8.48 27.82
CA HIS A 2 -8.80 7.90 26.47
C HIS A 2 -10.17 8.13 25.83
N VAL A 3 -10.20 8.85 24.71
CA VAL A 3 -11.42 9.06 23.94
C VAL A 3 -11.49 7.97 22.89
N SER A 4 -12.37 6.98 23.09
CA SER A 4 -12.68 5.97 22.08
C SER A 4 -13.74 6.51 21.11
N LYS A 5 -13.43 6.50 19.81
CA LYS A 5 -14.38 6.80 18.73
C LYS A 5 -14.68 5.50 17.99
N SER A 6 -15.96 5.16 17.83
CA SER A 6 -16.39 3.98 17.08
C SER A 6 -16.75 4.38 15.65
N ILE A 7 -16.16 3.72 14.66
CA ILE A 7 -16.50 3.87 13.23
C ILE A 7 -17.05 2.56 12.69
N ARG A 8 -17.93 2.62 11.68
CA ARG A 8 -18.37 1.43 10.96
C ARG A 8 -17.38 1.15 9.82
N LEU A 9 -16.94 -0.09 9.72
CA LEU A 9 -16.08 -0.60 8.65
C LEU A 9 -16.88 -1.59 7.81
N SER A 10 -16.64 -1.62 6.49
CA SER A 10 -17.05 -2.76 5.69
C SER A 10 -16.23 -3.99 6.08
N GLU A 11 -16.76 -5.18 5.77
CA GLU A 11 -16.07 -6.44 6.04
C GLU A 11 -14.70 -6.48 5.34
N GLU A 12 -14.65 -6.10 4.06
CA GLU A 12 -13.39 -5.97 3.30
C GLU A 12 -12.38 -5.01 3.97
N ALA A 13 -12.85 -3.88 4.51
CA ALA A 13 -11.97 -2.92 5.18
C ALA A 13 -11.43 -3.48 6.49
N TYR A 14 -12.25 -4.22 7.24
CA TYR A 14 -11.82 -4.89 8.46
C TYR A 14 -10.78 -5.98 8.16
N GLU A 15 -11.02 -6.84 7.16
CA GLU A 15 -10.08 -7.89 6.75
C GLU A 15 -8.74 -7.31 6.33
N ARG A 16 -8.75 -6.24 5.53
CA ARG A 16 -7.52 -5.53 5.15
C ARG A 16 -6.78 -4.98 6.37
N LEU A 17 -7.50 -4.39 7.32
CA LEU A 17 -6.90 -3.87 8.53
C LEU A 17 -6.32 -4.99 9.41
N ALA A 18 -7.02 -6.12 9.52
CA ALA A 18 -6.58 -7.29 10.26
C ALA A 18 -5.35 -7.94 9.63
N ALA A 19 -5.30 -8.04 8.29
CA ALA A 19 -4.14 -8.57 7.57
C ALA A 19 -2.86 -7.73 7.77
N HIS A 20 -3.01 -6.43 8.05
CA HIS A 20 -1.89 -5.54 8.33
C HIS A 20 -1.52 -5.46 9.82
N LYS A 21 -2.26 -6.12 10.72
CA LYS A 21 -2.03 -6.08 12.16
C LYS A 21 -0.87 -6.98 12.55
N ARG A 22 0.08 -6.43 13.31
CA ARG A 22 1.17 -7.21 13.93
C ARG A 22 0.74 -7.83 15.26
N GLU A 23 1.46 -8.85 15.74
CA GLU A 23 1.10 -9.61 16.95
C GLU A 23 0.90 -8.69 18.18
N ASP A 24 1.79 -7.72 18.38
CA ASP A 24 1.77 -6.80 19.53
C ASP A 24 1.07 -5.44 19.29
N GLU A 25 0.43 -5.22 18.13
CA GLU A 25 -0.26 -3.95 17.83
C GLU A 25 -1.76 -4.01 18.19
N THR A 26 -2.36 -2.91 18.64
CA THR A 26 -3.83 -2.77 18.66
C THR A 26 -4.34 -2.30 17.29
N PHE A 27 -5.63 -2.45 17.01
CA PHE A 27 -6.22 -1.87 15.78
C PHE A 27 -6.05 -0.35 15.70
N SER A 28 -6.06 0.33 16.84
CA SER A 28 -5.77 1.77 16.88
C SER A 28 -4.32 2.06 16.46
N ASP A 29 -3.36 1.22 16.87
CA ASP A 29 -1.96 1.35 16.45
C ASP A 29 -1.78 1.10 14.96
N VAL A 30 -2.48 0.11 14.40
CA VAL A 30 -2.48 -0.15 12.95
C VAL A 30 -3.04 1.06 12.20
N VAL A 31 -4.17 1.60 12.63
CA VAL A 31 -4.77 2.79 12.01
C VAL A 31 -3.82 3.97 12.12
N LEU A 32 -3.23 4.23 13.28
CA LEU A 32 -2.28 5.31 13.47
C LEU A 32 -0.98 5.10 12.67
N ARG A 33 -0.53 3.87 12.47
CA ARG A 33 0.63 3.57 11.63
C ARG A 33 0.31 3.79 10.15
N LEU A 34 -0.82 3.26 9.68
CA LEU A 34 -1.24 3.40 8.27
C LEU A 34 -1.66 4.83 7.92
N ALA A 35 -2.25 5.56 8.87
CA ALA A 35 -2.69 6.96 8.67
C ALA A 35 -1.64 8.00 9.12
N GLY A 36 -0.66 7.59 9.92
CA GLY A 36 0.40 8.44 10.48
C GLY A 36 1.71 8.36 9.72
N GLU A 37 1.75 7.66 8.58
CA GLU A 37 2.79 7.95 7.59
C GLU A 37 2.64 9.42 7.20
N ARG A 38 3.73 10.19 7.41
CA ARG A 38 3.83 11.60 7.05
C ARG A 38 3.16 11.81 5.69
N SER A 39 2.29 12.80 5.62
CA SER A 39 1.50 13.04 4.42
C SER A 39 2.43 13.01 3.21
N LEU A 40 2.07 12.27 2.15
CA LEU A 40 2.87 12.30 0.92
C LEU A 40 2.98 13.73 0.35
N LEU A 41 2.08 14.63 0.77
CA LEU A 41 2.17 16.06 0.49
C LEU A 41 3.38 16.73 1.15
N GLU A 42 3.95 16.18 2.22
CA GLU A 42 5.22 16.65 2.80
C GLU A 42 6.41 16.39 1.87
N LEU A 43 6.27 15.47 0.91
CA LEU A 43 7.28 15.22 -0.13
C LEU A 43 7.07 16.12 -1.37
N ALA A 44 6.01 16.94 -1.39
CA ALA A 44 5.73 17.83 -2.50
C ALA A 44 6.84 18.88 -2.65
N GLY A 45 7.35 19.04 -3.88
CA GLY A 45 8.45 19.96 -4.19
C GLY A 45 9.86 19.40 -3.93
N LEU A 46 9.99 18.14 -3.50
CA LEU A 46 11.30 17.48 -3.36
C LEU A 46 11.91 17.13 -4.73
N LEU A 47 11.06 16.81 -5.72
CA LEU A 47 11.47 16.46 -7.07
C LEU A 47 11.11 17.60 -8.03
N SER A 48 11.99 17.87 -8.98
CA SER A 48 11.64 18.62 -10.19
C SER A 48 10.63 17.84 -11.05
N ASP A 49 9.98 18.53 -12.00
CA ASP A 49 9.02 17.87 -12.90
C ASP A 49 9.68 16.73 -13.71
N GLU A 50 10.94 16.93 -14.13
CA GLU A 50 11.73 15.93 -14.86
C GLU A 50 12.05 14.70 -13.99
N GLU A 51 12.56 14.90 -12.77
CA GLU A 51 12.83 13.80 -11.83
C GLU A 51 11.53 13.04 -11.45
N ALA A 52 10.41 13.75 -11.36
CA ALA A 52 9.12 13.14 -11.11
C ALA A 52 8.65 12.27 -12.30
N ASP A 53 8.89 12.71 -13.53
CA ASP A 53 8.58 11.94 -14.75
C ASP A 53 9.48 10.71 -14.92
N GLU A 54 10.77 10.83 -14.59
CA GLU A 54 11.68 9.69 -14.53
C GLU A 54 11.21 8.65 -13.51
N LEU A 55 10.83 9.10 -12.30
CA LEU A 55 10.30 8.21 -11.26
C LEU A 55 9.00 7.53 -11.71
N ARG A 56 8.08 8.26 -12.37
CA ARG A 56 6.84 7.69 -12.92
C ARG A 56 7.15 6.59 -13.93
N THR A 57 8.11 6.83 -14.83
CA THR A 57 8.55 5.87 -15.85
C THR A 57 9.14 4.62 -15.20
N ALA A 58 10.07 4.78 -14.26
CA ALA A 58 10.69 3.66 -13.55
C ALA A 58 9.67 2.80 -12.77
N VAL A 59 8.66 3.43 -12.16
CA VAL A 59 7.56 2.72 -11.49
C VAL A 59 6.69 1.97 -12.49
N ALA A 60 6.38 2.56 -13.65
CA ALA A 60 5.59 1.92 -14.70
C ALA A 60 6.30 0.68 -15.26
N GLU A 61 7.57 0.79 -15.64
CA GLU A 61 8.38 -0.33 -16.13
C GLU A 61 8.48 -1.46 -15.09
N ARG A 62 8.62 -1.11 -13.81
CA ARG A 62 8.65 -2.11 -12.74
C ARG A 62 7.33 -2.86 -12.61
N ARG A 63 6.19 -2.18 -12.78
CA ARG A 63 4.87 -2.80 -12.76
C ARG A 63 4.67 -3.72 -13.95
N GLU A 64 5.06 -3.27 -15.14
CA GLU A 64 4.99 -4.08 -16.36
C GLU A 64 5.83 -5.36 -16.24
N ARG A 65 7.09 -5.24 -15.83
CA ARG A 65 7.97 -6.41 -15.60
C ARG A 65 7.37 -7.38 -14.59
N ARG A 66 6.81 -6.86 -13.49
CA ARG A 66 6.13 -7.70 -12.49
C ARG A 66 4.93 -8.41 -13.10
N GLN A 67 4.09 -7.70 -13.84
CA GLN A 67 2.89 -8.27 -14.45
C GLN A 67 3.26 -9.37 -15.45
N SER A 68 4.23 -9.11 -16.34
CA SER A 68 4.74 -10.10 -17.28
C SER A 68 5.29 -11.35 -16.58
N SER A 69 6.03 -11.19 -15.47
CA SER A 69 6.54 -12.33 -14.69
C SER A 69 5.40 -13.15 -14.07
N LEU A 70 4.34 -12.48 -13.59
CA LEU A 70 3.17 -13.14 -13.03
C LEU A 70 2.36 -13.87 -14.10
N ASP A 71 2.22 -13.27 -15.28
CA ASP A 71 1.51 -13.88 -16.41
C ASP A 71 2.26 -15.12 -16.91
N GLU A 72 3.58 -15.06 -17.04
CA GLU A 72 4.44 -16.21 -17.37
C GLU A 72 4.28 -17.35 -16.35
N THR A 73 4.35 -17.02 -15.05
CA THR A 73 4.14 -18.01 -13.97
C THR A 73 2.74 -18.63 -14.05
N ALA A 74 1.71 -17.83 -14.37
CA ALA A 74 0.34 -18.31 -14.48
C ALA A 74 0.10 -19.16 -15.75
N GLU A 75 0.84 -18.94 -16.83
CA GLU A 75 0.84 -19.80 -18.01
C GLU A 75 1.51 -21.15 -17.73
N GLU A 76 2.67 -21.16 -17.05
CA GLU A 76 3.36 -22.38 -16.64
C GLU A 76 2.49 -23.26 -15.74
N MET A 77 1.78 -22.67 -14.77
CA MET A 77 0.87 -23.41 -13.89
C MET A 77 -0.36 -23.97 -14.62
N ARG A 78 -0.80 -23.35 -15.72
CA ARG A 78 -1.95 -23.83 -16.52
C ARG A 78 -1.58 -24.90 -17.54
N GLY A 79 -0.29 -25.03 -17.88
CA GLY A 79 0.23 -26.07 -18.76
C GLY A 79 0.54 -27.40 -18.09
N GLN A 80 0.35 -27.52 -16.77
CA GLN A 80 0.57 -28.73 -15.95
C GLN A 80 -0.74 -29.45 -15.64
#